data_AF-A0AAD5TT77-F1
#
_entry.id   AF-A0AAD5TT77-F1
#
_cell.length_a   1.000
_cell.length_b   1.000
_cell.length_c   1.000
_cell.angle_alpha   90.00
_cell.angle_beta   90.00
_cell.angle_gamma   90.00
#
_symmetry.space_group_name_H-M   'P 1'
#
loop_
_entity.id
_entity.type
_entity.pdbx_description
1 polymer ?
#
loop_
_entity_poly.entity_id
_entity_poly.type
_entity_poly.pdbx_seq_one_letter_code
_entity_poly.pdbx_strand_id
1 'polypeptide(L)'
;MVNLSLDENFRSAVLKKGILNKTVELFGNITSKPSQQLIQQVLYLLSVDEKSKPLFAYTECVPLIVKLILESKSEKVSPELIALGINLATEKKNAEIFCFENGVKFLMKRAFKTKDSLIFKLLRNVSHHDGEIKMPFLDFIDDIMHLLFKSLQIPELCVELIGILGNLSILEFDFAKLSEAYKLDEFISNFLQKSVKNLKQKEPGGGGLADDDDITLEIIVLLGTMAADDGMAPIIARSNIIQSLLELMMGKEEDDEIILQITFCIYNMLLHEETRNMLISKTQIVAYLIDLLYDRNIEIRKMCDACLDIIIEIDESWVKKIKLQKFQWHNAEWLASMSEATSQQAIEDDHPGSYEESALLYSNKKLTKTNRFIMDEIQSDEDDDDLYRSMLTTNQLVDFS
;
A
#
# COMPACT_ATOMS: atom_id res chain seq x y z
N MET A 1 29.41 18.43 1.02
CA MET A 1 28.63 17.27 0.52
C MET A 1 27.23 17.25 1.10
N VAL A 2 27.04 17.13 2.42
CA VAL A 2 25.71 17.12 3.06
C VAL A 2 24.84 18.31 2.62
N ASN A 3 25.29 19.55 2.84
CA ASN A 3 24.51 20.74 2.47
C ASN A 3 24.16 20.80 0.96
N LEU A 4 25.05 20.32 0.09
CA LEU A 4 24.80 20.29 -1.35
C LEU A 4 23.78 19.21 -1.72
N SER A 5 23.71 18.12 -0.96
CA SER A 5 22.79 17.01 -1.20
C SER A 5 21.34 17.34 -0.84
N LEU A 6 21.09 18.51 -0.24
CA LEU A 6 19.75 19.06 -0.07
C LEU A 6 19.14 19.52 -1.42
N ASP A 7 19.98 19.90 -2.38
CA ASP A 7 19.55 20.31 -3.73
C ASP A 7 19.39 19.12 -4.67
N GLU A 8 18.23 19.00 -5.32
CA GLU A 8 17.89 17.90 -6.24
C GLU A 8 18.79 17.87 -7.47
N ASN A 9 19.17 19.04 -8.01
CA ASN A 9 20.04 19.12 -9.19
C ASN A 9 21.44 18.59 -8.86
N PHE A 10 21.95 18.92 -7.67
CA PHE A 10 23.21 18.38 -7.17
C PHE A 10 23.13 16.87 -6.99
N ARG A 11 22.07 16.33 -6.35
CA ARG A 11 21.89 14.87 -6.22
C ARG A 11 21.86 14.18 -7.58
N SER A 12 21.13 14.73 -8.54
CA SER A 12 21.11 14.24 -9.93
C SER A 12 22.50 14.27 -10.58
N ALA A 13 23.29 15.31 -10.35
CA ALA A 13 24.65 15.42 -10.86
C ALA A 13 25.61 14.40 -10.21
N VAL A 14 25.45 14.12 -8.91
CA VAL A 14 26.21 13.09 -8.18
C VAL A 14 26.00 11.71 -8.82
N LEU A 15 24.74 11.37 -9.12
CA LEU A 15 24.41 10.09 -9.77
C LEU A 15 24.99 10.00 -11.18
N LYS A 16 24.79 11.04 -12.02
CA LYS A 16 25.32 11.08 -13.40
C LYS A 16 26.84 10.97 -13.48
N LYS A 17 27.56 11.46 -12.47
CA LYS A 17 29.02 11.42 -12.40
C LYS A 17 29.58 10.15 -11.73
N GLY A 18 28.74 9.17 -11.39
CA GLY A 18 29.17 7.93 -10.75
C GLY A 18 29.74 8.12 -9.34
N ILE A 19 29.40 9.23 -8.67
CA ILE A 19 29.92 9.57 -7.34
C ILE A 19 29.25 8.70 -6.25
N LEU A 20 28.09 8.09 -6.55
CA LEU A 20 27.42 7.15 -5.65
C LEU A 20 28.37 6.01 -5.21
N ASN A 21 29.02 5.32 -6.15
CA ASN A 21 29.92 4.20 -5.84
C ASN A 21 31.07 4.62 -4.92
N LYS A 22 31.67 5.80 -5.18
CA LYS A 22 32.72 6.34 -4.32
C LYS A 22 32.21 6.69 -2.92
N THR A 23 30.96 7.16 -2.82
CA THR A 23 30.34 7.49 -1.54
C THR A 23 30.04 6.22 -0.73
N VAL A 24 29.61 5.14 -1.39
CA VAL A 24 29.41 3.82 -0.77
C VAL A 24 30.75 3.18 -0.37
N GLU A 25 31.79 3.33 -1.18
CA GLU A 25 33.14 2.87 -0.81
C GLU A 25 33.65 3.59 0.46
N LEU A 26 33.44 4.91 0.54
CA LEU A 26 33.75 5.69 1.75
C LEU A 26 32.93 5.23 2.97
N PHE A 27 31.67 4.84 2.75
CA PHE A 27 30.80 4.32 3.81
C PHE A 27 31.35 3.04 4.45
N GLY A 28 31.91 2.13 3.65
CA GLY A 28 32.53 0.89 4.14
C GLY A 28 33.90 1.09 4.79
N ASN A 29 34.66 2.11 4.36
CA ASN A 29 36.06 2.28 4.77
C ASN A 29 36.27 3.21 5.97
N ILE A 30 35.33 4.12 6.25
CA ILE A 30 35.46 5.11 7.31
C ILE A 30 35.02 4.53 8.67
N THR A 31 35.95 4.55 9.62
CA THR A 31 35.75 4.00 10.97
C THR A 31 35.41 5.05 12.03
N SER A 32 35.64 6.34 11.75
CA SER A 32 35.29 7.42 12.67
C SER A 32 33.78 7.65 12.67
N LYS A 33 33.14 7.51 13.85
CA LYS A 33 31.69 7.67 14.01
C LYS A 33 31.13 8.98 13.41
N PRO A 34 31.73 10.16 13.64
CA PRO A 34 31.19 11.41 13.08
C PRO A 34 31.21 11.43 11.54
N SER A 35 32.29 10.94 10.93
CA SER A 35 32.41 10.90 9.47
C SER A 35 31.49 9.84 8.86
N GLN A 36 31.32 8.70 9.54
CA GLN A 36 30.38 7.66 9.12
C GLN A 36 28.94 8.18 9.11
N GLN A 37 28.52 8.92 10.15
CA GLN A 37 27.20 9.55 10.20
C GLN A 37 26.99 10.54 9.05
N LEU A 38 27.97 11.40 8.75
CA LEU A 38 27.87 12.34 7.63
C LEU A 38 27.70 11.63 6.28
N ILE A 39 28.36 10.48 6.09
CA ILE A 39 28.22 9.68 4.87
C ILE A 39 26.85 9.02 4.79
N GLN A 40 26.36 8.44 5.90
CA GLN A 40 25.00 7.92 6.00
C GLN A 40 23.96 8.99 5.65
N GLN A 41 24.14 10.23 6.12
CA GLN A 41 23.26 11.36 5.77
C GLN A 41 23.29 11.69 4.28
N VAL A 42 24.48 11.72 3.65
CA VAL A 42 24.59 11.94 2.20
C VAL A 42 23.89 10.82 1.43
N LEU A 43 24.15 9.55 1.78
CA LEU A 43 23.52 8.40 1.13
C LEU A 43 21.99 8.41 1.33
N TYR A 44 21.52 8.78 2.51
CA TYR A 44 20.10 8.96 2.79
C TYR A 44 19.49 10.02 1.87
N LEU A 45 20.09 11.21 1.80
CA LEU A 45 19.61 12.30 0.93
C LEU A 45 19.60 11.86 -0.54
N LEU A 46 20.61 11.12 -1.00
CA LEU A 46 20.61 10.53 -2.35
C LEU A 46 19.45 9.56 -2.55
N SER A 47 19.15 8.71 -1.56
CA SER A 47 18.05 7.74 -1.63
C SER A 47 16.64 8.36 -1.63
N VAL A 48 16.49 9.63 -1.26
CA VAL A 48 15.18 10.33 -1.26
C VAL A 48 14.58 10.40 -2.67
N ASP A 49 15.43 10.50 -3.69
CA ASP A 49 14.98 10.52 -5.08
C ASP A 49 14.60 9.10 -5.54
N GLU A 50 13.33 8.86 -5.90
CA GLU A 50 12.87 7.52 -6.33
C GLU A 50 13.71 6.95 -7.49
N LYS A 51 14.15 7.79 -8.42
CA LYS A 51 14.98 7.39 -9.56
C LYS A 51 16.39 6.93 -9.16
N SER A 52 16.85 7.25 -7.95
CA SER A 52 18.17 6.86 -7.46
C SER A 52 18.16 5.49 -6.79
N LYS A 53 17.05 5.07 -6.18
CA LYS A 53 16.97 3.86 -5.36
C LYS A 53 17.42 2.59 -6.11
N PRO A 54 17.03 2.35 -7.37
CA PRO A 54 17.50 1.18 -8.12
C PRO A 54 19.02 1.16 -8.34
N LEU A 55 19.70 2.32 -8.31
CA LEU A 55 21.14 2.40 -8.53
C LEU A 55 21.93 1.82 -7.36
N PHE A 56 21.37 1.85 -6.14
CA PHE A 56 22.00 1.29 -4.95
C PHE A 56 22.15 -0.24 -5.03
N ALA A 57 21.27 -0.92 -5.77
CA ALA A 57 21.33 -2.37 -5.97
C ALA A 57 22.61 -2.82 -6.69
N TYR A 58 23.29 -1.92 -7.40
CA TYR A 58 24.56 -2.17 -8.07
C TYR A 58 25.78 -1.76 -7.22
N THR A 59 25.59 -1.61 -5.91
CA THR A 59 26.62 -1.18 -4.95
C THR A 59 26.59 -2.03 -3.70
N GLU A 60 27.65 -1.96 -2.88
CA GLU A 60 27.73 -2.63 -1.58
C GLU A 60 26.94 -1.93 -0.46
N CYS A 61 26.08 -0.97 -0.78
CA CYS A 61 25.41 -0.16 0.23
C CYS A 61 24.46 -1.00 1.11
N VAL A 62 23.58 -1.80 0.49
CA VAL A 62 22.61 -2.64 1.22
C VAL A 62 23.32 -3.71 2.08
N PRO A 63 24.29 -4.49 1.56
CA PRO A 63 25.05 -5.43 2.38
C PRO A 63 25.75 -4.76 3.58
N LEU A 64 26.33 -3.57 3.39
CA LEU A 64 26.95 -2.81 4.48
C LEU A 64 25.92 -2.37 5.53
N ILE A 65 24.73 -1.95 5.12
CA ILE A 65 23.64 -1.58 6.05
C ILE A 65 23.25 -2.78 6.91
N VAL A 66 22.99 -3.94 6.28
CA VAL A 66 22.63 -5.18 7.01
C VAL A 66 23.72 -5.54 8.00
N LYS A 67 24.98 -5.56 7.57
CA LYS A 67 26.13 -5.84 8.44
C LYS A 67 26.17 -4.91 9.65
N LEU A 68 26.09 -3.59 9.44
CA LEU A 68 26.17 -2.61 10.51
C LEU A 68 24.97 -2.66 11.49
N ILE A 69 23.77 -3.00 11.00
CA ILE A 69 22.59 -3.23 11.85
C ILE A 69 22.81 -4.44 12.77
N LEU A 70 23.32 -5.54 12.22
CA LEU A 70 23.54 -6.80 12.94
C LEU A 70 24.72 -6.73 13.91
N GLU A 71 25.80 -6.02 13.56
CA GLU A 71 26.99 -5.84 14.41
C GLU A 71 26.82 -4.74 15.47
N SER A 72 25.77 -3.91 15.36
CA SER A 72 25.49 -2.86 16.35
C SER A 72 25.25 -3.46 17.74
N LYS A 73 26.05 -3.04 18.73
CA LYS A 73 25.90 -3.44 20.13
C LYS A 73 24.80 -2.67 20.88
N SER A 74 24.36 -1.55 20.32
CA SER A 74 23.30 -0.72 20.89
C SER A 74 21.96 -1.44 20.80
N GLU A 75 21.02 -1.16 21.71
CA GLU A 75 19.65 -1.67 21.58
C GLU A 75 18.96 -1.09 20.35
N LYS A 76 19.14 0.22 20.10
CA LYS A 76 18.65 0.92 18.92
C LYS A 76 19.74 1.13 17.88
N VAL A 77 19.39 0.99 16.61
CA VAL A 77 20.26 1.33 15.48
C VAL A 77 20.42 2.85 15.37
N SER A 78 21.53 3.34 14.81
CA SER A 78 21.68 4.78 14.56
C SER A 78 20.60 5.28 13.59
N PRO A 79 19.97 6.45 13.86
CA PRO A 79 18.87 6.97 13.05
C PRO A 79 19.22 7.10 11.57
N GLU A 80 20.43 7.57 11.26
CA GLU A 80 20.87 7.78 9.88
C GLU A 80 21.03 6.47 9.11
N LEU A 81 21.53 5.42 9.77
CA LEU A 81 21.71 4.10 9.16
C LEU A 81 20.38 3.43 8.89
N ILE A 82 19.48 3.42 9.88
CA ILE A 82 18.19 2.75 9.74
C ILE A 82 17.27 3.51 8.77
N ALA A 83 17.30 4.85 8.76
CA ALA A 83 16.54 5.65 7.80
C ALA A 83 16.98 5.39 6.35
N LEU A 84 18.29 5.28 6.10
CA LEU A 84 18.81 4.87 4.79
C LEU A 84 18.31 3.47 4.41
N GLY A 85 18.40 2.50 5.33
CA GLY A 85 17.90 1.14 5.10
C GLY A 85 16.41 1.12 4.77
N ILE A 86 15.58 1.75 5.59
CA ILE A 86 14.12 1.83 5.42
C ILE A 86 13.78 2.39 4.04
N ASN A 87 14.44 3.48 3.63
CA ASN A 87 14.15 4.13 2.37
C ASN A 87 14.59 3.27 1.16
N LEU A 88 15.76 2.61 1.24
CA LEU A 88 16.23 1.71 0.20
C LEU A 88 15.37 0.45 0.07
N ALA A 89 14.84 -0.07 1.18
CA ALA A 89 13.95 -1.24 1.19
C ALA A 89 12.63 -0.99 0.43
N THR A 90 12.27 0.26 0.13
CA THR A 90 11.08 0.57 -0.69
C THR A 90 11.25 0.30 -2.19
N GLU A 91 12.42 -0.20 -2.62
CA GLU A 91 12.74 -0.54 -4.00
C GLU A 91 13.02 -2.05 -4.12
N LYS A 92 12.36 -2.72 -5.06
CA LYS A 92 12.33 -4.19 -5.15
C LYS A 92 13.73 -4.81 -5.24
N LYS A 93 14.59 -4.28 -6.11
CA LYS A 93 15.97 -4.80 -6.27
C LYS A 93 16.80 -4.68 -4.99
N ASN A 94 16.57 -3.65 -4.18
CA ASN A 94 17.26 -3.52 -2.90
C ASN A 94 16.66 -4.48 -1.86
N ALA A 95 15.33 -4.67 -1.85
CA ALA A 95 14.66 -5.63 -0.97
C ALA A 95 15.15 -7.07 -1.22
N GLU A 96 15.35 -7.46 -2.48
CA GLU A 96 15.96 -8.76 -2.85
C GLU A 96 17.34 -8.93 -2.21
N ILE A 97 18.17 -7.87 -2.18
CA ILE A 97 19.48 -7.89 -1.54
C ILE A 97 19.36 -7.95 -0.01
N PHE A 98 18.36 -7.32 0.60
CA PHE A 98 18.06 -7.50 2.03
C PHE A 98 17.67 -8.94 2.38
N CYS A 99 17.08 -9.69 1.45
CA CYS A 99 16.73 -11.10 1.62
C CYS A 99 17.91 -12.06 1.40
N PHE A 100 18.95 -11.63 0.67
CA PHE A 100 20.09 -12.47 0.30
C PHE A 100 20.77 -13.10 1.53
N GLU A 101 21.24 -14.34 1.38
CA GLU A 101 21.97 -15.10 2.42
C GLU A 101 21.31 -15.14 3.82
N ASN A 102 19.98 -15.28 3.88
CA ASN A 102 19.19 -15.26 5.12
C ASN A 102 19.15 -13.89 5.82
N GLY A 103 19.32 -12.79 5.08
CA GLY A 103 19.30 -11.44 5.65
C GLY A 103 18.03 -11.13 6.46
N VAL A 104 16.84 -11.45 5.93
CA VAL A 104 15.56 -11.32 6.66
C VAL A 104 15.59 -12.11 7.97
N LYS A 105 16.04 -13.37 7.96
CA LYS A 105 16.09 -14.20 9.16
C LYS A 105 16.96 -13.58 10.26
N PHE A 106 18.13 -13.03 9.91
CA PHE A 106 19.00 -12.38 10.90
C PHE A 106 18.45 -11.04 11.38
N LEU A 107 17.84 -10.25 10.48
CA LEU A 107 17.19 -8.98 10.81
C LEU A 107 15.96 -9.19 11.70
N MET A 108 15.10 -10.17 11.42
CA MET A 108 13.95 -10.54 12.26
C MET A 108 14.43 -10.93 13.67
N LYS A 109 15.42 -11.82 13.78
CA LYS A 109 16.01 -12.19 15.09
C LYS A 109 16.56 -10.99 15.85
N ARG A 110 17.19 -10.06 15.14
CA ARG A 110 17.70 -8.81 15.72
C ARG A 110 16.55 -7.93 16.20
N ALA A 111 15.52 -7.74 15.38
CA ALA A 111 14.33 -6.95 15.68
C ALA A 111 13.57 -7.50 16.89
N PHE A 112 13.35 -8.82 16.97
CA PHE A 112 12.71 -9.44 18.14
C PHE A 112 13.51 -9.26 19.42
N LYS A 113 14.84 -9.40 19.34
CA LYS A 113 15.72 -9.27 20.51
C LYS A 113 15.69 -7.85 21.09
N THR A 114 15.62 -6.82 20.26
CA THR A 114 15.66 -5.42 20.70
C THR A 114 14.29 -4.76 20.77
N LYS A 115 13.28 -5.35 20.13
CA LYS A 115 11.96 -4.75 19.90
C LYS A 115 12.05 -3.36 19.26
N ASP A 116 13.06 -3.16 18.40
CA ASP A 116 13.29 -1.89 17.72
C ASP A 116 12.30 -1.75 16.54
N SER A 117 11.32 -0.85 16.69
CA SER A 117 10.27 -0.61 15.69
C SER A 117 10.83 -0.17 14.34
N LEU A 118 11.99 0.48 14.29
CA LEU A 118 12.57 0.92 13.02
C LEU A 118 13.17 -0.25 12.22
N ILE A 119 13.62 -1.32 12.88
CA ILE A 119 14.01 -2.55 12.18
C ILE A 119 12.76 -3.26 11.65
N PHE A 120 11.67 -3.29 12.41
CA PHE A 120 10.39 -3.79 11.89
C PHE A 120 9.87 -2.96 10.72
N LYS A 121 10.02 -1.62 10.75
CA LYS A 121 9.68 -0.75 9.61
C LYS A 121 10.50 -1.06 8.36
N LEU A 122 11.80 -1.31 8.52
CA LEU A 122 12.66 -1.79 7.42
C LEU A 122 12.11 -3.10 6.86
N LEU A 123 11.82 -4.07 7.73
CA LEU A 123 11.34 -5.41 7.38
C LEU A 123 9.95 -5.38 6.73
N ARG A 124 9.07 -4.46 7.17
CA ARG A 124 7.78 -4.20 6.52
C ARG A 124 7.96 -3.72 5.09
N ASN A 125 8.89 -2.78 4.85
CA ASN A 125 9.17 -2.33 3.49
C ASN A 125 9.75 -3.46 2.62
N VAL A 126 10.53 -4.37 3.21
CA VAL A 126 11.01 -5.57 2.50
C VAL A 126 9.84 -6.52 2.18
N SER A 127 8.96 -6.81 3.15
CA SER A 127 7.85 -7.76 2.95
C SER A 127 6.80 -7.26 1.97
N HIS A 128 6.77 -5.96 1.67
CA HIS A 128 5.80 -5.37 0.76
C HIS A 128 5.99 -5.80 -0.71
N HIS A 129 7.19 -6.27 -1.10
CA HIS A 129 7.46 -6.66 -2.48
C HIS A 129 7.07 -8.11 -2.76
N ASP A 130 6.57 -8.37 -3.97
CA ASP A 130 6.08 -9.70 -4.35
C ASP A 130 7.14 -10.72 -4.71
N GLY A 131 6.68 -11.97 -4.71
CA GLY A 131 7.45 -13.17 -5.01
C GLY A 131 8.12 -13.73 -3.76
N GLU A 132 9.25 -14.42 -3.99
CA GLU A 132 10.00 -15.16 -2.96
C GLU A 132 10.48 -14.31 -1.78
N ILE A 133 10.42 -12.98 -1.88
CA ILE A 133 10.78 -12.04 -0.81
C ILE A 133 9.88 -12.23 0.43
N LYS A 134 8.62 -12.63 0.23
CA LYS A 134 7.64 -12.83 1.33
C LYS A 134 7.86 -14.15 2.10
N MET A 135 8.41 -15.17 1.45
CA MET A 135 8.51 -16.53 2.01
C MET A 135 9.30 -16.62 3.32
N PRO A 136 10.45 -15.93 3.52
CA PRO A 136 11.20 -15.99 4.78
C PRO A 136 10.45 -15.45 6.00
N PHE A 137 9.38 -14.66 5.81
CA PHE A 137 8.59 -14.13 6.92
C PHE A 137 7.67 -15.19 7.54
N LEU A 138 7.33 -16.25 6.80
CA LEU A 138 6.49 -17.36 7.29
C LEU A 138 7.11 -18.06 8.50
N ASP A 139 8.44 -18.14 8.57
CA ASP A 139 9.19 -18.71 9.70
C ASP A 139 8.98 -17.97 11.03
N PHE A 140 8.41 -16.76 10.98
CA PHE A 140 8.30 -15.85 12.13
C PHE A 140 6.87 -15.49 12.52
N ILE A 141 5.85 -16.08 11.89
CA ILE A 141 4.44 -15.74 12.16
C ILE A 141 4.10 -15.84 13.63
N ASP A 142 4.44 -16.95 14.28
CA ASP A 142 4.14 -17.16 15.70
C ASP A 142 4.85 -16.12 16.59
N ASP A 143 6.11 -15.80 16.27
CA ASP A 143 6.88 -14.77 16.99
C ASP A 143 6.27 -13.36 16.81
N ILE A 144 5.83 -13.02 15.59
CA ILE A 144 5.13 -11.76 15.28
C ILE A 144 3.84 -11.68 16.08
N MET A 145 3.01 -12.72 16.06
CA MET A 145 1.73 -12.76 16.77
C MET A 145 1.93 -12.63 18.28
N HIS A 146 2.87 -13.39 18.85
CA HIS A 146 3.17 -13.28 20.28
C HIS A 146 3.71 -11.91 20.69
N LEU A 147 4.51 -11.26 19.84
CA LEU A 147 4.99 -9.91 20.12
C LEU A 147 3.87 -8.88 19.99
N LEU A 148 3.03 -8.97 18.96
CA LEU A 148 1.90 -8.07 18.72
C LEU A 148 0.99 -7.99 19.95
N PHE A 149 0.51 -9.13 20.45
CA PHE A 149 -0.37 -9.17 21.61
C PHE A 149 0.30 -8.70 22.91
N LYS A 150 1.63 -8.81 23.03
CA LYS A 150 2.39 -8.26 24.17
C LYS A 150 2.66 -6.76 24.05
N SER A 151 2.48 -6.19 22.86
CA SER A 151 2.90 -4.83 22.53
C SER A 151 1.75 -3.93 22.08
N LEU A 152 0.49 -4.32 22.30
CA LEU A 152 -0.71 -3.54 21.93
C LEU A 152 -0.74 -2.09 22.47
N GLN A 153 0.06 -1.77 23.48
CA GLN A 153 0.21 -0.43 24.06
C GLN A 153 1.36 0.38 23.43
N ILE A 154 2.00 -0.14 22.38
CA ILE A 154 3.13 0.48 21.66
C ILE A 154 2.71 0.63 20.19
N PRO A 155 2.03 1.73 19.84
CA PRO A 155 1.46 1.93 18.50
C PRO A 155 2.49 1.76 17.38
N GLU A 156 3.67 2.35 17.52
CA GLU A 156 4.71 2.36 16.49
C GLU A 156 5.30 0.97 16.24
N LEU A 157 5.18 0.04 17.19
CA LEU A 157 5.56 -1.34 16.98
C LEU A 157 4.40 -2.15 16.40
N CYS A 158 3.16 -1.89 16.86
CA CYS A 158 1.97 -2.56 16.33
C CYS A 158 1.77 -2.31 14.84
N VAL A 159 1.89 -1.05 14.41
CA VAL A 159 1.78 -0.65 13.00
C VAL A 159 2.72 -1.48 12.13
N GLU A 160 3.97 -1.67 12.56
CA GLU A 160 4.95 -2.39 11.74
C GLU A 160 4.73 -3.91 11.79
N LEU A 161 4.30 -4.48 12.91
CA LEU A 161 3.99 -5.92 13.01
C LEU A 161 2.74 -6.31 12.22
N ILE A 162 1.66 -5.52 12.35
CA ILE A 162 0.42 -5.71 11.60
C ILE A 162 0.70 -5.48 10.11
N GLY A 163 1.47 -4.44 9.77
CA GLY A 163 1.85 -4.17 8.40
C GLY A 163 2.70 -5.27 7.75
N ILE A 164 3.58 -5.96 8.51
CA ILE A 164 4.29 -7.14 7.99
C ILE A 164 3.29 -8.25 7.67
N LEU A 165 2.35 -8.55 8.55
CA LEU A 165 1.31 -9.58 8.32
C LEU A 165 0.42 -9.22 7.14
N GLY A 166 0.01 -7.95 7.03
CA GLY A 166 -0.83 -7.47 5.94
C GLY A 166 -0.14 -7.51 4.58
N ASN A 167 1.19 -7.50 4.53
CA ASN A 167 1.94 -7.68 3.28
C ASN A 167 2.01 -9.14 2.81
N LEU A 168 1.61 -10.14 3.62
CA LEU A 168 1.76 -11.56 3.29
C LEU A 168 0.62 -12.08 2.39
N SER A 169 0.41 -11.45 1.24
CA SER A 169 -0.39 -12.04 0.16
C SER A 169 0.36 -13.21 -0.47
N ILE A 170 0.22 -14.40 0.13
CA ILE A 170 0.80 -15.67 -0.30
C ILE A 170 -0.36 -16.66 -0.44
N LEU A 171 -0.53 -17.23 -1.64
CA LEU A 171 -1.68 -18.06 -2.00
C LEU A 171 -1.88 -19.27 -1.08
N GLU A 172 -0.79 -19.91 -0.65
CA GLU A 172 -0.83 -21.10 0.22
C GLU A 172 -0.90 -20.77 1.72
N PHE A 173 -0.91 -19.49 2.10
CA PHE A 173 -0.95 -19.11 3.52
C PHE A 173 -2.38 -19.14 4.07
N ASP A 174 -2.59 -19.98 5.08
CA ASP A 174 -3.89 -20.24 5.69
C ASP A 174 -4.16 -19.25 6.85
N PHE A 175 -4.73 -18.10 6.51
CA PHE A 175 -5.13 -17.07 7.46
C PHE A 175 -6.26 -17.54 8.38
N ALA A 176 -7.12 -18.45 7.92
CA ALA A 176 -8.18 -19.03 8.75
C ALA A 176 -7.60 -19.80 9.94
N LYS A 177 -6.57 -20.65 9.73
CA LYS A 177 -5.86 -21.34 10.82
C LYS A 177 -5.13 -20.38 11.74
N LEU A 178 -4.47 -19.35 11.18
CA LEU A 178 -3.82 -18.32 11.99
C LEU A 178 -4.85 -17.63 12.90
N SER A 179 -6.00 -17.29 12.35
CA SER A 179 -7.09 -16.65 13.06
C SER A 179 -7.63 -17.53 14.18
N GLU A 180 -7.85 -18.82 13.92
CA GLU A 180 -8.29 -19.78 14.94
C GLU A 180 -7.29 -19.89 16.10
N ALA A 181 -5.99 -19.98 15.79
CA ALA A 181 -4.92 -20.18 16.75
C ALA A 181 -4.74 -18.98 17.70
N TYR A 182 -4.91 -17.76 17.19
CA TYR A 182 -4.62 -16.52 17.92
C TYR A 182 -5.84 -15.67 18.26
N LYS A 183 -7.06 -16.09 17.85
CA LYS A 183 -8.29 -15.27 17.94
C LYS A 183 -8.13 -13.93 17.23
N LEU A 184 -7.53 -13.97 16.03
CA LEU A 184 -7.20 -12.77 15.27
C LEU A 184 -8.48 -12.07 14.75
N ASP A 185 -9.49 -12.83 14.36
CA ASP A 185 -10.82 -12.33 14.00
C ASP A 185 -11.49 -11.58 15.15
N GLU A 186 -11.45 -12.12 16.37
CA GLU A 186 -11.99 -11.46 17.56
C GLU A 186 -11.22 -10.18 17.86
N PHE A 187 -9.88 -10.21 17.76
CA PHE A 187 -9.03 -9.03 17.92
C PHE A 187 -9.39 -7.93 16.91
N ILE A 188 -9.43 -8.26 15.62
CA ILE A 188 -9.77 -7.33 14.54
C ILE A 188 -11.18 -6.77 14.75
N SER A 189 -12.18 -7.63 14.98
CA SER A 189 -13.57 -7.19 15.17
C SER A 189 -13.72 -6.25 16.36
N ASN A 190 -13.08 -6.57 17.49
CA ASN A 190 -13.12 -5.72 18.69
C ASN A 190 -12.42 -4.37 18.46
N PHE A 191 -11.28 -4.37 17.74
CA PHE A 191 -10.56 -3.14 17.44
C PHE A 191 -11.38 -2.23 16.50
N LEU A 192 -11.91 -2.76 15.40
CA LEU A 192 -12.73 -1.98 14.47
C LEU A 192 -13.98 -1.41 15.17
N GLN A 193 -14.66 -2.19 16.01
CA GLN A 193 -15.79 -1.69 16.80
C GLN A 193 -15.38 -0.57 17.78
N LYS A 194 -14.17 -0.63 18.36
CA LYS A 194 -13.62 0.46 19.20
C LYS A 194 -13.38 1.71 18.34
N SER A 195 -12.76 1.57 17.16
CA SER A 195 -12.53 2.68 16.23
C SER A 195 -13.85 3.35 15.81
N VAL A 196 -14.88 2.57 15.48
CA VAL A 196 -16.23 3.07 15.19
C VAL A 196 -16.85 3.82 16.38
N LYS A 197 -16.71 3.31 17.61
CA LYS A 197 -17.19 4.01 18.81
C LYS A 197 -16.47 5.34 19.02
N ASN A 198 -15.17 5.39 18.76
CA ASN A 198 -14.36 6.60 18.88
C ASN A 198 -14.79 7.67 17.87
N LEU A 199 -15.19 7.29 16.64
CA LEU A 199 -15.78 8.21 15.66
C LEU A 199 -17.02 8.91 16.21
N LYS A 200 -17.93 8.15 16.83
CA LYS A 200 -19.22 8.66 17.35
C LYS A 200 -19.06 9.55 18.60
N GLN A 201 -17.92 9.47 19.28
CA GLN A 201 -17.63 10.22 20.50
C GLN A 201 -16.81 11.50 20.26
N LYS A 202 -16.28 11.73 19.04
CA LYS A 202 -15.61 12.99 18.72
C LYS A 202 -16.64 14.13 18.72
N GLU A 203 -16.47 15.09 19.63
CA GLU A 203 -17.23 16.34 19.59
C GLU A 203 -16.91 17.13 18.31
N PRO A 204 -17.91 17.78 17.68
CA PRO A 204 -17.67 18.63 16.53
C PRO A 204 -16.73 19.79 16.90
N GLY A 205 -15.50 19.75 16.39
CA GLY A 205 -14.44 20.74 16.66
C GLY A 205 -13.14 20.18 17.24
N GLY A 206 -13.10 18.89 17.62
CA GLY A 206 -11.88 18.20 18.05
C GLY A 206 -11.04 17.72 16.87
N GLY A 207 -10.45 18.66 16.11
CA GLY A 207 -9.64 18.41 14.90
C GLY A 207 -8.25 17.81 15.18
N GLY A 208 -8.21 16.61 15.76
CA GLY A 208 -7.02 15.76 15.81
C GLY A 208 -7.24 14.46 15.05
N LEU A 209 -6.21 14.00 14.32
CA LEU A 209 -6.07 12.60 13.90
C LEU A 209 -6.37 11.72 15.12
N ALA A 210 -7.22 10.70 15.00
CA ALA A 210 -7.41 9.82 16.15
C ALA A 210 -6.08 9.10 16.43
N ASP A 211 -5.67 9.00 17.70
CA ASP A 211 -4.39 8.38 18.08
C ASP A 211 -4.22 6.92 17.57
N ASP A 212 -5.31 6.29 17.12
CA ASP A 212 -5.37 4.91 16.63
C ASP A 212 -5.58 4.80 15.09
N ASP A 213 -5.55 5.91 14.31
CA ASP A 213 -5.86 5.87 12.87
C ASP A 213 -4.83 5.05 12.05
N ASP A 214 -3.53 5.18 12.36
CA ASP A 214 -2.49 4.38 11.70
C ASP A 214 -2.70 2.88 11.95
N ILE A 215 -2.98 2.47 13.19
CA ILE A 215 -3.26 1.07 13.52
C ILE A 215 -4.56 0.61 12.86
N THR A 216 -5.59 1.45 12.83
CA THR A 216 -6.86 1.15 12.17
C THR A 216 -6.63 0.86 10.70
N LEU A 217 -5.84 1.70 10.01
CA LEU A 217 -5.47 1.49 8.62
C LEU A 217 -4.74 0.15 8.42
N GLU A 218 -3.72 -0.15 9.23
CA GLU A 218 -3.00 -1.42 9.11
C GLU A 218 -3.89 -2.65 9.37
N ILE A 219 -4.85 -2.55 10.28
CA ILE A 219 -5.82 -3.62 10.53
C ILE A 219 -6.73 -3.83 9.32
N ILE A 220 -7.15 -2.75 8.67
CA ILE A 220 -7.94 -2.83 7.43
C ILE A 220 -7.10 -3.48 6.32
N VAL A 221 -5.84 -3.08 6.16
CA VAL A 221 -4.92 -3.69 5.18
C VAL A 221 -4.75 -5.18 5.45
N LEU A 222 -4.46 -5.56 6.70
CA LEU A 222 -4.36 -6.98 7.09
C LEU A 222 -5.65 -7.74 6.80
N LEU A 223 -6.81 -7.16 7.14
CA LEU A 223 -8.10 -7.78 6.87
C LEU A 223 -8.35 -7.95 5.37
N GLY A 224 -7.95 -7.00 4.54
CA GLY A 224 -8.03 -7.10 3.08
C GLY A 224 -7.24 -8.31 2.57
N THR A 225 -6.00 -8.47 3.03
CA THR A 225 -5.16 -9.63 2.69
C THR A 225 -5.74 -10.94 3.22
N MET A 226 -6.24 -10.95 4.46
CA MET A 226 -6.91 -12.12 5.05
C MET A 226 -8.19 -12.50 4.30
N ALA A 227 -8.93 -11.53 3.77
CA ALA A 227 -10.20 -11.75 3.08
C ALA A 227 -10.03 -12.45 1.72
N ALA A 228 -8.81 -12.56 1.18
CA ALA A 228 -8.53 -13.35 -0.02
C ALA A 228 -8.45 -14.87 0.27
N ASP A 229 -8.31 -15.28 1.54
CA ASP A 229 -8.39 -16.68 1.95
C ASP A 229 -9.86 -17.12 2.06
N ASP A 230 -10.26 -18.10 1.24
CA ASP A 230 -11.60 -18.70 1.26
C ASP A 230 -12.04 -19.12 2.69
N GLY A 231 -11.11 -19.60 3.52
CA GLY A 231 -11.39 -20.04 4.89
C GLY A 231 -11.80 -18.90 5.82
N MET A 232 -11.43 -17.65 5.49
CA MET A 232 -11.79 -16.46 6.26
C MET A 232 -13.21 -15.98 5.98
N ALA A 233 -13.78 -16.25 4.80
CA ALA A 233 -15.12 -15.80 4.41
C ALA A 233 -16.22 -16.15 5.44
N PRO A 234 -16.37 -17.41 5.91
CA PRO A 234 -17.38 -17.74 6.92
C PRO A 234 -17.09 -17.15 8.31
N ILE A 235 -15.83 -16.84 8.63
CA ILE A 235 -15.44 -16.17 9.88
C ILE A 235 -15.87 -14.70 9.81
N ILE A 236 -15.53 -14.01 8.71
CA ILE A 236 -15.88 -12.61 8.47
C ILE A 236 -17.40 -12.43 8.45
N ALA A 237 -18.13 -13.25 7.69
CA ALA A 237 -19.58 -13.14 7.50
C ALA A 237 -20.39 -13.29 8.81
N ARG A 238 -19.88 -14.04 9.79
CA ARG A 238 -20.53 -14.26 11.10
C ARG A 238 -20.12 -13.24 12.17
N SER A 239 -19.11 -12.42 11.88
CA SER A 239 -18.61 -11.38 12.78
C SER A 239 -19.26 -10.02 12.51
N ASN A 240 -18.94 -9.02 13.34
CA ASN A 240 -19.33 -7.62 13.10
C ASN A 240 -18.34 -6.86 12.19
N ILE A 241 -17.41 -7.56 11.54
CA ILE A 241 -16.34 -6.93 10.73
C ILE A 241 -16.94 -6.12 9.57
N ILE A 242 -17.81 -6.72 8.75
CA ILE A 242 -18.43 -6.03 7.59
C ILE A 242 -19.15 -4.76 8.04
N GLN A 243 -19.99 -4.85 9.08
CA GLN A 243 -20.71 -3.70 9.61
C GLN A 243 -19.75 -2.60 10.11
N SER A 244 -18.67 -2.99 10.79
CA SER A 244 -17.68 -2.03 11.30
C SER A 244 -16.93 -1.34 10.17
N LEU A 245 -16.55 -2.06 9.12
CA LEU A 245 -15.92 -1.47 7.93
C LEU A 245 -16.83 -0.44 7.26
N LEU A 246 -18.11 -0.77 7.05
CA LEU A 246 -19.05 0.17 6.44
C LEU A 246 -19.27 1.43 7.29
N GLU A 247 -19.34 1.28 8.62
CA GLU A 247 -19.43 2.43 9.52
C GLU A 247 -18.16 3.28 9.54
N LEU A 248 -16.97 2.66 9.46
CA LEU A 248 -15.71 3.38 9.30
C LEU A 248 -15.66 4.11 7.96
N MET A 249 -16.06 3.47 6.87
CA MET A 249 -16.09 4.04 5.53
C MET A 249 -16.93 5.33 5.48
N MET A 250 -18.13 5.31 6.06
CA MET A 250 -18.98 6.51 6.16
C MET A 250 -18.40 7.57 7.11
N GLY A 251 -17.79 7.16 8.21
CA GLY A 251 -17.27 8.10 9.21
C GLY A 251 -15.87 8.65 8.91
N LYS A 252 -15.19 8.12 7.89
CA LYS A 252 -13.85 8.48 7.43
C LYS A 252 -13.82 8.86 5.94
N GLU A 253 -14.93 9.38 5.41
CA GLU A 253 -15.06 9.74 3.98
C GLU A 253 -14.03 10.75 3.46
N GLU A 254 -13.38 11.52 4.34
CA GLU A 254 -12.31 12.46 3.98
C GLU A 254 -10.90 11.81 3.91
N ASP A 255 -10.76 10.55 4.29
CA ASP A 255 -9.49 9.82 4.31
C ASP A 255 -9.43 8.80 3.17
N ASP A 256 -8.96 9.27 2.00
CA ASP A 256 -8.86 8.47 0.77
C ASP A 256 -8.19 7.10 0.97
N GLU A 257 -7.16 7.02 1.81
CA GLU A 257 -6.41 5.77 2.01
C GLU A 257 -7.26 4.76 2.81
N ILE A 258 -7.96 5.21 3.86
CA ILE A 258 -8.92 4.35 4.57
C ILE A 258 -10.04 3.88 3.62
N ILE A 259 -10.60 4.78 2.81
CA ILE A 259 -11.66 4.41 1.86
C ILE A 259 -11.17 3.39 0.85
N LEU A 260 -9.98 3.61 0.26
CA LEU A 260 -9.39 2.68 -0.69
C LEU A 260 -9.16 1.30 -0.08
N GLN A 261 -8.57 1.21 1.11
CA GLN A 261 -8.30 -0.08 1.77
C GLN A 261 -9.58 -0.80 2.22
N ILE A 262 -10.62 -0.08 2.66
CA ILE A 262 -11.93 -0.69 2.93
C ILE A 262 -12.57 -1.21 1.64
N THR A 263 -12.45 -0.47 0.54
CA THR A 263 -12.97 -0.91 -0.77
C THR A 263 -12.23 -2.16 -1.26
N PHE A 264 -10.91 -2.25 -1.05
CA PHE A 264 -10.14 -3.47 -1.32
C PHE A 264 -10.59 -4.66 -0.45
N CYS A 265 -10.89 -4.44 0.84
CA CYS A 265 -11.51 -5.49 1.67
C CYS A 265 -12.84 -5.97 1.08
N ILE A 266 -13.69 -5.05 0.63
CA ILE A 266 -14.97 -5.36 0.02
C ILE A 266 -14.79 -6.14 -1.28
N TYR A 267 -13.82 -5.76 -2.12
CA TYR A 267 -13.47 -6.49 -3.33
C TYR A 267 -13.21 -7.97 -3.03
N ASN A 268 -12.26 -8.28 -2.13
CA ASN A 268 -11.96 -9.66 -1.75
C ASN A 268 -13.18 -10.37 -1.15
N MET A 269 -13.94 -9.68 -0.29
CA MET A 269 -15.18 -10.23 0.28
C MET A 269 -16.28 -10.50 -0.75
N LEU A 270 -16.31 -9.80 -1.89
CA LEU A 270 -17.28 -10.05 -2.97
C LEU A 270 -16.94 -11.33 -3.75
N LEU A 271 -15.69 -11.78 -3.75
CA LEU A 271 -15.27 -13.01 -4.43
C LEU A 271 -15.85 -14.26 -3.75
N HIS A 272 -16.05 -14.22 -2.42
CA HIS A 272 -16.56 -15.36 -1.65
C HIS A 272 -18.07 -15.27 -1.36
N GLU A 273 -18.79 -16.38 -1.47
CA GLU A 273 -20.26 -16.41 -1.43
C GLU A 273 -20.86 -15.92 -0.10
N GLU A 274 -20.32 -16.35 1.03
CA GLU A 274 -20.83 -16.04 2.35
C GLU A 274 -20.78 -14.55 2.67
N THR A 275 -19.64 -13.91 2.39
CA THR A 275 -19.42 -12.48 2.60
C THR A 275 -20.14 -11.65 1.55
N ARG A 276 -20.16 -12.09 0.29
CA ARG A 276 -20.92 -11.44 -0.79
C ARG A 276 -22.41 -11.38 -0.49
N ASN A 277 -23.00 -12.48 -0.04
CA ASN A 277 -24.43 -12.53 0.32
C ASN A 277 -24.75 -11.52 1.44
N MET A 278 -23.87 -11.41 2.43
CA MET A 278 -24.00 -10.39 3.48
C MET A 278 -23.90 -8.97 2.92
N LEU A 279 -22.88 -8.69 2.11
CA LEU A 279 -22.67 -7.37 1.50
C LEU A 279 -23.85 -6.92 0.63
N ILE A 280 -24.23 -7.72 -0.37
CA ILE A 280 -25.25 -7.33 -1.36
C ILE A 280 -26.65 -7.31 -0.73
N SER A 281 -27.00 -8.32 0.08
CA SER A 281 -28.38 -8.48 0.55
C SER A 281 -28.69 -7.77 1.88
N LYS A 282 -27.67 -7.47 2.70
CA LYS A 282 -27.88 -6.94 4.06
C LYS A 282 -27.37 -5.52 4.26
N THR A 283 -26.71 -4.94 3.26
CA THR A 283 -26.11 -3.60 3.37
C THR A 283 -26.52 -2.70 2.21
N GLN A 284 -26.08 -1.44 2.24
CA GLN A 284 -26.26 -0.48 1.14
C GLN A 284 -24.98 -0.30 0.31
N ILE A 285 -24.04 -1.25 0.38
CA ILE A 285 -22.72 -1.08 -0.22
C ILE A 285 -22.77 -0.84 -1.73
N VAL A 286 -23.71 -1.47 -2.46
CA VAL A 286 -23.82 -1.26 -3.92
C VAL A 286 -24.16 0.18 -4.25
N ALA A 287 -25.01 0.84 -3.47
CA ALA A 287 -25.32 2.26 -3.67
C ALA A 287 -24.09 3.14 -3.37
N TYR A 288 -23.37 2.83 -2.30
CA TYR A 288 -22.16 3.57 -1.92
C TYR A 288 -21.04 3.42 -2.96
N LEU A 289 -20.80 2.21 -3.48
CA LEU A 289 -19.83 1.97 -4.55
C LEU A 289 -20.18 2.73 -5.83
N ILE A 290 -21.48 2.87 -6.15
CA ILE A 290 -21.94 3.71 -7.26
C ILE A 290 -21.59 5.18 -7.02
N ASP A 291 -21.79 5.69 -5.80
CA ASP A 291 -21.45 7.08 -5.47
C ASP A 291 -19.93 7.32 -5.58
N LEU A 292 -19.13 6.34 -5.16
CA LEU A 292 -17.66 6.37 -5.27
C LEU A 292 -17.12 6.29 -6.71
N LEU A 293 -17.94 5.94 -7.72
CA LEU A 293 -17.54 6.10 -9.13
C LEU A 293 -17.25 7.56 -9.51
N TYR A 294 -17.76 8.52 -8.71
CA TYR A 294 -17.55 9.94 -8.91
C TYR A 294 -16.50 10.54 -7.95
N ASP A 295 -15.77 9.69 -7.21
CA ASP A 295 -14.75 10.13 -6.27
C ASP A 295 -13.61 10.88 -6.99
N ARG A 296 -12.97 11.83 -6.31
CA ARG A 296 -11.84 12.59 -6.87
C ARG A 296 -10.60 11.71 -7.05
N ASN A 297 -10.42 10.73 -6.18
CA ASN A 297 -9.31 9.80 -6.21
C ASN A 297 -9.53 8.71 -7.27
N ILE A 298 -8.63 8.65 -8.25
CA ILE A 298 -8.72 7.72 -9.39
C ILE A 298 -8.66 6.26 -8.94
N GLU A 299 -7.88 5.97 -7.91
CA GLU A 299 -7.65 4.60 -7.45
C GLU A 299 -8.89 4.05 -6.72
N ILE A 300 -9.60 4.90 -5.97
CA ILE A 300 -10.91 4.56 -5.39
C ILE A 300 -11.91 4.25 -6.50
N ARG A 301 -11.97 5.09 -7.54
CA ARG A 301 -12.89 4.87 -8.67
C ARG A 301 -12.64 3.52 -9.35
N LYS A 302 -11.38 3.20 -9.68
CA LYS A 302 -11.01 1.92 -10.31
C LYS A 302 -11.39 0.73 -9.43
N MET A 303 -11.08 0.79 -8.14
CA MET A 303 -11.42 -0.28 -7.20
C MET A 303 -12.93 -0.47 -7.05
N CYS A 304 -13.70 0.62 -7.02
CA CYS A 304 -15.16 0.56 -6.99
C CYS A 304 -15.73 -0.02 -8.30
N ASP A 305 -15.14 0.35 -9.45
CA ASP A 305 -15.55 -0.14 -10.76
C ASP A 305 -15.41 -1.67 -10.84
N ALA A 306 -14.28 -2.21 -10.36
CA ALA A 306 -14.03 -3.64 -10.25
C ALA A 306 -15.03 -4.35 -9.33
N CYS A 307 -15.32 -3.78 -8.14
CA CYS A 307 -16.34 -4.31 -7.24
C CYS A 307 -17.72 -4.38 -7.92
N LEU A 308 -18.08 -3.35 -8.68
CA LEU A 308 -19.36 -3.27 -9.37
C LEU A 308 -19.48 -4.25 -10.53
N ASP A 309 -18.38 -4.59 -11.21
CA ASP A 309 -18.37 -5.64 -12.25
C ASP A 309 -18.67 -7.01 -11.66
N ILE A 310 -18.03 -7.36 -10.53
CA ILE A 310 -18.35 -8.59 -9.79
C ILE A 310 -19.84 -8.64 -9.42
N ILE A 311 -20.41 -7.50 -8.97
CA ILE A 311 -21.84 -7.44 -8.60
C ILE A 311 -22.76 -7.63 -9.82
N ILE A 312 -22.42 -7.05 -10.98
CA ILE A 312 -23.21 -7.19 -12.23
C ILE A 312 -23.29 -8.66 -12.66
N GLU A 313 -22.19 -9.41 -12.51
CA GLU A 313 -22.13 -10.82 -12.90
C GLU A 313 -23.00 -11.72 -12.00
N ILE A 314 -23.22 -11.30 -10.76
CA ILE A 314 -23.83 -12.14 -9.73
C ILE A 314 -25.30 -11.79 -9.47
N ASP A 315 -25.68 -10.51 -9.54
CA ASP A 315 -27.04 -10.05 -9.28
C ASP A 315 -27.60 -9.24 -10.44
N GLU A 316 -28.43 -9.90 -11.25
CA GLU A 316 -29.10 -9.30 -12.41
C GLU A 316 -29.91 -8.03 -12.08
N SER A 317 -30.38 -7.88 -10.84
CA SER A 317 -31.19 -6.73 -10.43
C SER A 317 -30.41 -5.41 -10.48
N TRP A 318 -29.09 -5.47 -10.31
CA TRP A 318 -28.22 -4.29 -10.33
C TRP A 318 -27.70 -3.93 -11.72
N VAL A 319 -27.71 -4.87 -12.67
CA VAL A 319 -27.12 -4.71 -14.02
C VAL A 319 -27.56 -3.43 -14.71
N LYS A 320 -28.87 -3.16 -14.76
CA LYS A 320 -29.40 -1.97 -15.45
C LYS A 320 -28.94 -0.67 -14.77
N LYS A 321 -28.94 -0.65 -13.44
CA LYS A 321 -28.60 0.55 -12.67
C LYS A 321 -27.10 0.83 -12.77
N ILE A 322 -26.25 -0.17 -12.55
CA ILE A 322 -24.79 0.00 -12.59
C ILE A 322 -24.33 0.38 -14.00
N LYS A 323 -24.76 -0.33 -15.06
CA LYS A 323 -24.38 0.00 -16.44
C LYS A 323 -24.78 1.41 -16.84
N LEU A 324 -25.94 1.89 -16.38
CA LEU A 324 -26.36 3.27 -16.63
C LEU A 324 -25.43 4.28 -15.93
N GLN A 325 -25.04 4.04 -14.68
CA GLN A 325 -24.13 4.92 -13.94
C GLN A 325 -22.73 4.94 -14.56
N LYS A 326 -22.17 3.77 -14.88
CA LYS A 326 -20.88 3.66 -15.59
C LYS A 326 -20.90 4.41 -16.95
N PHE A 327 -21.99 4.27 -17.72
CA PHE A 327 -22.16 5.00 -18.98
C PHE A 327 -22.25 6.53 -18.79
N GLN A 328 -23.02 6.98 -17.80
CA GLN A 328 -23.16 8.41 -17.48
C GLN A 328 -21.81 9.01 -17.06
N TRP A 329 -21.05 8.29 -16.24
CA TRP A 329 -19.72 8.68 -15.79
C TRP A 329 -18.73 8.77 -16.95
N HIS A 330 -18.58 7.70 -17.76
CA HIS A 330 -17.68 7.68 -18.92
C HIS A 330 -17.95 8.87 -19.86
N ASN A 331 -19.22 9.21 -20.09
CA ASN A 331 -19.58 10.34 -20.93
C ASN A 331 -19.28 11.69 -20.26
N ALA A 332 -19.40 11.81 -18.93
CA ALA A 332 -19.05 13.02 -18.21
C ALA A 332 -17.54 13.31 -18.29
N GLU A 333 -16.71 12.27 -18.12
CA GLU A 333 -15.25 12.36 -18.26
C GLU A 333 -14.84 12.73 -19.69
N TRP A 334 -15.49 12.13 -20.69
CA TRP A 334 -15.33 12.52 -22.09
C TRP A 334 -15.68 13.99 -22.30
N LEU A 335 -16.88 14.44 -21.90
CA LEU A 335 -17.30 15.83 -22.06
C LEU A 335 -16.34 16.83 -21.39
N ALA A 336 -15.83 16.52 -20.20
CA ALA A 336 -14.83 17.32 -19.52
C ALA A 336 -13.54 17.43 -20.36
N SER A 337 -13.01 16.30 -20.83
CA SER A 337 -11.82 16.24 -21.68
C SER A 337 -11.98 17.03 -22.99
N MET A 338 -13.15 16.95 -23.64
CA MET A 338 -13.45 17.74 -24.84
C MET A 338 -13.53 19.25 -24.53
N SER A 339 -14.08 19.63 -23.38
CA SER A 339 -14.18 21.03 -22.98
C SER A 339 -12.82 21.66 -22.68
N GLU A 340 -11.91 20.91 -22.07
CA GLU A 340 -10.53 21.31 -21.81
C GLU A 340 -9.73 21.45 -23.12
N ALA A 341 -9.86 20.49 -24.04
CA ALA A 341 -9.22 20.56 -25.35
C ALA A 341 -9.69 21.77 -26.17
N THR A 342 -10.99 22.11 -26.10
CA THR A 342 -11.56 23.28 -26.79
C THR A 342 -11.08 24.59 -26.15
N SER A 343 -10.91 24.61 -24.83
CA SER A 343 -10.42 25.78 -24.09
C SER A 343 -8.92 26.01 -24.30
N GLN A 344 -8.12 24.95 -24.42
CA GLN A 344 -6.69 25.05 -24.76
C GLN A 344 -6.47 25.55 -26.19
N GLN A 345 -7.31 25.14 -27.15
CA GLN A 345 -7.31 25.69 -28.51
C GLN A 345 -7.69 27.18 -28.54
N ALA A 346 -8.59 27.63 -27.66
CA ALA A 346 -8.95 29.04 -27.55
C ALA A 346 -7.88 29.92 -26.89
N ILE A 347 -6.94 29.34 -26.13
CA ILE A 347 -5.84 30.06 -25.45
C ILE A 347 -4.61 30.22 -26.37
N GLU A 348 -4.38 29.32 -27.33
CA GLU A 348 -3.27 29.45 -28.30
C GLU A 348 -3.52 30.54 -29.37
N ASP A 349 -4.77 30.97 -29.56
CA ASP A 349 -5.15 31.99 -30.54
C ASP A 349 -5.21 33.44 -29.98
N ASP A 350 -4.90 33.68 -28.69
CA ASP A 350 -4.96 35.03 -28.11
C ASP A 350 -3.66 35.46 -27.38
N HIS A 351 -3.08 36.58 -27.82
CA HIS A 351 -1.89 37.22 -27.24
C HIS A 351 -2.29 38.30 -26.19
N PRO A 352 -1.39 38.71 -25.29
CA PRO A 352 -1.64 38.76 -23.84
C PRO A 352 -2.35 40.03 -23.35
N GLY A 353 -3.33 39.84 -22.44
CA GLY A 353 -4.10 40.94 -21.86
C GLY A 353 -4.86 40.62 -20.56
N SER A 354 -4.11 40.44 -19.47
CA SER A 354 -4.46 40.86 -18.10
C SER A 354 -5.54 40.11 -17.26
N TYR A 355 -5.06 39.68 -16.07
CA TYR A 355 -5.71 39.39 -14.78
C TYR A 355 -6.54 38.10 -14.58
N GLU A 356 -5.92 37.18 -13.80
CA GLU A 356 -6.38 36.55 -12.54
C GLU A 356 -7.91 36.36 -12.36
N GLU A 357 -8.47 35.22 -11.98
CA GLU A 357 -8.07 34.23 -10.97
C GLU A 357 -9.03 33.03 -11.04
N SER A 358 -8.54 31.79 -10.94
CA SER A 358 -9.06 30.72 -10.06
C SER A 358 -8.44 29.38 -10.43
N ALA A 359 -7.37 29.07 -9.69
CA ALA A 359 -6.62 27.85 -9.78
C ALA A 359 -7.36 26.69 -9.09
N LEU A 360 -7.70 25.65 -9.83
CA LEU A 360 -7.85 24.30 -9.28
C LEU A 360 -6.47 23.65 -9.32
N LEU A 361 -5.68 23.94 -8.29
CA LEU A 361 -4.40 23.29 -8.05
C LEU A 361 -4.66 21.83 -7.70
N TYR A 362 -4.29 20.93 -8.62
CA TYR A 362 -4.07 19.52 -8.30
C TYR A 362 -2.91 19.43 -7.28
N SER A 363 -3.25 19.24 -6.01
CA SER A 363 -2.30 18.81 -5.00
C SER A 363 -1.99 17.33 -5.26
N ASN A 364 -0.94 17.07 -6.03
CA ASN A 364 -0.26 15.78 -6.03
C ASN A 364 0.41 15.57 -4.67
N LYS A 365 -0.35 15.10 -3.69
CA LYS A 365 0.23 14.43 -2.53
C LYS A 365 0.75 13.08 -3.01
N LYS A 366 2.07 12.87 -2.86
CA LYS A 366 2.73 11.60 -3.14
C LYS A 366 1.99 10.45 -2.44
N LEU A 367 1.59 9.50 -3.26
CA LEU A 367 1.08 8.17 -2.91
C LEU A 367 1.90 7.52 -1.78
N THR A 368 1.21 6.91 -0.84
CA THR A 368 1.72 5.79 -0.03
C THR A 368 1.93 4.58 -0.94
N LYS A 369 3.09 3.93 -0.82
CA LYS A 369 3.56 2.89 -1.76
C LYS A 369 2.71 1.61 -1.77
N THR A 370 1.81 1.43 -0.80
CA THR A 370 0.90 0.29 -0.66
C THR A 370 -0.03 0.08 -1.87
N ASN A 371 -0.35 1.15 -2.61
CA ASN A 371 -1.33 1.13 -3.70
C ASN A 371 -0.82 0.57 -5.04
N ARG A 372 0.48 0.29 -5.19
CA ARG A 372 1.02 -0.23 -6.45
C ARG A 372 0.68 -1.71 -6.67
N PHE A 373 0.54 -2.48 -5.59
CA PHE A 373 0.24 -3.92 -5.65
C PHE A 373 -1.21 -4.23 -6.09
N ILE A 374 -2.16 -3.46 -5.55
CA ILE A 374 -3.59 -3.56 -5.90
C ILE A 374 -3.83 -3.36 -7.41
N MET A 375 -3.04 -2.49 -8.05
CA MET A 375 -3.16 -2.20 -9.48
C MET A 375 -2.52 -3.27 -10.36
N ASP A 376 -1.42 -3.89 -9.91
CA ASP A 376 -0.73 -4.93 -10.69
C ASP A 376 -1.58 -6.22 -10.77
N GLU A 377 -2.36 -6.57 -9.73
CA GLU A 377 -3.34 -7.68 -9.77
C GLU A 377 -4.51 -7.39 -10.73
N ILE A 378 -5.14 -6.20 -10.62
CA ILE A 378 -6.25 -5.80 -11.51
C ILE A 378 -5.79 -5.69 -12.98
N GLN A 379 -4.59 -5.15 -13.24
CA GLN A 379 -4.06 -5.06 -14.60
C GLN A 379 -3.66 -6.42 -15.19
N SER A 380 -3.23 -7.37 -14.36
CA SER A 380 -2.92 -8.73 -14.84
C SER A 380 -4.17 -9.48 -15.32
N ASP A 381 -5.32 -9.23 -14.71
CA ASP A 381 -6.61 -9.80 -15.14
C ASP A 381 -7.16 -9.13 -16.42
N GLU A 382 -6.95 -7.82 -16.60
CA GLU A 382 -7.35 -7.10 -17.84
C GLU A 382 -6.53 -7.56 -19.07
N ASP A 383 -5.22 -7.80 -18.92
CA ASP A 383 -4.34 -8.24 -20.00
C ASP A 383 -4.66 -9.67 -20.49
N ASP A 384 -5.09 -10.56 -19.58
CA ASP A 384 -5.51 -11.93 -19.92
C ASP A 384 -6.87 -11.97 -20.65
N ASP A 385 -7.76 -11.03 -20.33
CA ASP A 385 -9.07 -10.88 -20.98
C ASP A 385 -8.95 -10.33 -22.41
N ASP A 386 -8.00 -9.42 -22.65
CA ASP A 386 -7.63 -8.94 -23.98
C ASP A 386 -6.93 -10.02 -24.82
N LEU A 387 -6.14 -10.90 -24.20
CA LEU A 387 -5.55 -12.07 -24.86
C LEU A 387 -6.64 -13.09 -25.26
N TYR A 388 -7.65 -13.30 -24.42
CA TYR A 388 -8.80 -14.17 -24.72
C TYR A 388 -9.69 -13.59 -25.83
N ARG A 389 -9.93 -12.27 -25.82
CA ARG A 389 -10.66 -11.57 -26.91
C ARG A 389 -9.89 -11.58 -28.23
N SER A 390 -8.57 -11.47 -28.18
CA SER A 390 -7.66 -11.65 -29.32
C SER A 390 -7.74 -13.06 -29.92
N MET A 391 -7.76 -14.10 -29.08
CA MET A 391 -7.90 -15.49 -29.54
C MET A 391 -9.29 -15.79 -30.15
N LEU A 392 -10.35 -15.15 -29.66
CA LEU A 392 -11.71 -15.31 -30.19
C LEU A 392 -11.92 -14.58 -31.53
N THR A 393 -11.19 -13.50 -31.78
CA THR A 393 -11.26 -12.74 -33.06
C THR A 393 -10.43 -13.36 -34.19
N THR A 394 -9.52 -14.29 -33.88
CA THR A 394 -8.61 -14.88 -34.89
C THR A 394 -9.13 -16.20 -35.51
N ASN A 395 -10.26 -16.76 -35.05
CA ASN A 395 -10.78 -18.06 -35.52
C ASN A 395 -12.01 -18.00 -36.45
N GLN A 396 -12.31 -16.85 -37.04
CA GLN A 396 -13.26 -16.77 -38.16
C GLN A 396 -12.53 -16.35 -39.42
N LEU A 397 -12.06 -17.34 -40.20
CA LEU A 397 -11.91 -17.36 -41.66
C LEU A 397 -10.94 -18.50 -42.05
N VAL A 398 -11.45 -19.74 -42.08
CA VAL A 398 -10.88 -20.78 -42.96
C VAL A 398 -12.05 -21.51 -43.62
N ASP A 399 -12.09 -21.38 -44.93
CA ASP A 399 -13.08 -21.90 -45.87
C ASP A 399 -13.42 -23.38 -45.68
N PHE A 400 -14.70 -23.71 -45.86
CA PHE A 400 -15.08 -24.96 -46.51
C PHE A 400 -16.02 -24.66 -47.68
N SER A 401 -15.58 -25.13 -48.83
CA SER A 401 -16.22 -25.23 -50.15
C SER A 401 -17.69 -25.59 -50.17
#